data_AF-A0A7C3CGV9-F1
#
_entry.id   AF-A0A7C3CGV9-F1
#
_cell.length_a   1.000
_cell.length_b   1.000
_cell.length_c   1.000
_cell.angle_alpha   90.00
_cell.angle_beta   90.00
_cell.angle_gamma   90.00
#
_symmetry.space_group_name_H-M   'P 1'
#
loop_
_entity.id
_entity.type
_entity.pdbx_description
1 polymer ?
#
loop_
_entity_poly.entity_id
_entity_poly.type
_entity_poly.pdbx_seq_one_letter_code
_entity_poly.pdbx_strand_id
1 'polypeptide(L)'
;MQKVGQVGQGWNKKAAAPLATVYDWALRFVLAGVAVIPVRYRDKRPAVREWKEYQHRIPSMEEVQRWFAGRNMINFGVVTGWQGLTVLDFDDPQSYARWRHWAASVGGMAAQAAQLAFKVRTRRGVHVYTRLPQAVHNRHLDGLDIKSKGGYVLGPGSTHPSGAHYTPLSNVLLFPLIPSLDAILPPELLVRADFGEDAPVRTPPVLQAKMQVSDPWEAASAPVFAGGGEQRGLVARIKEQLRIEDFFQPDELQRTGEGWYLARCPFHDDRHPSFWLNTERQIGGCFAGCTGKPVDAINLFAMLHGLDNRTAIAVLARRLGLKEV
;
A
#
# COMPACT_ATOMS: atom_id res chain seq x y z
N MET A 1 4.67 -60.25 -35.27
CA MET A 1 3.63 -59.20 -35.28
C MET A 1 3.95 -58.20 -34.18
N GLN A 2 4.02 -56.90 -34.49
CA GLN A 2 4.17 -55.83 -33.49
C GLN A 2 2.80 -55.30 -33.05
N LYS A 3 2.63 -55.03 -31.74
CA LYS A 3 1.79 -53.95 -31.20
C LYS A 3 2.55 -53.38 -30.00
N VAL A 4 3.30 -52.28 -30.20
CA VAL A 4 2.83 -50.89 -30.05
C VAL A 4 2.56 -50.57 -28.57
N GLY A 5 3.49 -49.86 -27.94
CA GLY A 5 3.35 -49.35 -26.59
C GLY A 5 2.67 -47.99 -26.55
N GLN A 6 2.19 -47.59 -25.36
CA GLN A 6 1.80 -46.22 -25.06
C GLN A 6 2.65 -45.69 -23.90
N VAL A 7 3.46 -44.66 -24.19
CA VAL A 7 4.20 -43.91 -23.19
C VAL A 7 3.26 -42.86 -22.61
N GLY A 8 2.75 -43.11 -21.41
CA GLY A 8 1.98 -42.13 -20.65
C GLY A 8 2.89 -40.97 -20.23
N GLN A 9 2.79 -39.83 -20.91
CA GLN A 9 3.59 -38.65 -20.61
C GLN A 9 3.26 -38.13 -19.20
N GLY A 10 4.24 -38.18 -18.30
CA GLY A 10 4.15 -37.53 -17.00
C GLY A 10 4.09 -36.01 -17.17
N TRP A 11 2.93 -35.41 -16.94
CA TRP A 11 2.78 -33.96 -16.98
C TRP A 11 3.58 -33.33 -15.85
N ASN A 12 4.73 -32.75 -16.21
CA ASN A 12 5.55 -31.95 -15.32
C ASN A 12 4.73 -30.76 -14.80
N LYS A 13 4.13 -30.93 -13.61
CA LYS A 13 3.75 -29.80 -12.76
C LYS A 13 5.04 -29.06 -12.44
N LYS A 14 5.32 -27.96 -13.14
CA LYS A 14 6.36 -27.00 -12.74
C LYS A 14 6.05 -26.60 -11.31
N ALA A 15 6.84 -27.08 -10.36
CA ALA A 15 6.73 -26.63 -8.97
C ALA A 15 6.94 -25.11 -8.98
N ALA A 16 6.01 -24.38 -8.37
CA ALA A 16 6.24 -22.97 -8.10
C ALA A 16 7.54 -22.86 -7.27
N ALA A 17 8.41 -21.91 -7.63
CA ALA A 17 9.65 -21.69 -6.88
C ALA A 17 9.30 -21.51 -5.38
N PRO A 18 10.02 -22.19 -4.46
CA PRO A 18 9.69 -22.13 -3.04
C PRO A 18 9.71 -20.67 -2.55
N LEU A 19 8.72 -20.32 -1.73
CA LEU A 19 8.65 -19.01 -1.11
C LEU A 19 9.93 -18.76 -0.30
N ALA A 20 10.56 -17.61 -0.49
CA ALA A 20 11.80 -17.25 0.18
C ALA A 20 11.64 -17.31 1.71
N THR A 21 12.55 -18.04 2.35
CA THR A 21 12.53 -18.34 3.78
C THR A 21 12.90 -17.12 4.64
N VAL A 22 12.69 -17.23 5.96
CA VAL A 22 13.21 -16.25 6.93
C VAL A 22 14.72 -16.04 6.77
N TYR A 23 15.49 -17.09 6.48
CA TYR A 23 16.93 -16.99 6.25
C TYR A 23 17.27 -16.23 4.96
N ASP A 24 16.60 -16.55 3.85
CA ASP A 24 16.80 -15.84 2.57
C ASP A 24 16.53 -14.34 2.70
N TRP A 25 15.48 -13.97 3.43
CA TRP A 25 15.14 -12.58 3.69
C TRP A 25 16.13 -11.90 4.63
N ALA A 26 16.51 -12.52 5.73
CA ALA A 26 17.51 -11.97 6.65
C ALA A 26 18.85 -11.72 5.93
N LEU A 27 19.29 -12.66 5.09
CA LEU A 27 20.50 -12.53 4.27
C LEU A 27 20.38 -11.37 3.26
N ARG A 28 19.24 -11.24 2.55
CA ARG A 28 19.01 -10.11 1.63
C ARG A 28 19.09 -8.75 2.32
N PHE A 29 18.55 -8.61 3.53
CA PHE A 29 18.64 -7.36 4.29
C PHE A 29 20.09 -7.04 4.69
N VAL A 30 20.86 -8.03 5.14
CA VAL A 30 22.28 -7.85 5.50
C VAL A 30 23.12 -7.48 4.27
N LEU A 31 22.89 -8.13 3.13
CA LEU A 31 23.54 -7.79 1.85
C LEU A 31 23.13 -6.39 1.34
N ALA A 32 21.93 -5.92 1.65
CA ALA A 32 21.47 -4.54 1.42
C ALA A 32 21.99 -3.53 2.46
N GLY A 33 22.99 -3.92 3.27
CA GLY A 33 23.62 -3.07 4.26
C GLY A 33 22.73 -2.73 5.46
N VAL A 34 21.74 -3.57 5.78
CA VAL A 34 20.81 -3.37 6.90
C VAL A 34 21.03 -4.44 7.98
N ALA A 35 21.23 -3.99 9.22
CA ALA A 35 21.39 -4.90 10.36
C ALA A 35 20.08 -5.66 10.67
N VAL A 36 20.22 -6.94 11.01
CA VAL A 36 19.13 -7.83 11.42
C VAL A 36 19.46 -8.54 12.72
N ILE A 37 18.43 -8.99 13.44
CA ILE A 37 18.56 -9.77 14.67
C ILE A 37 17.62 -10.98 14.66
N PRO A 38 17.96 -12.08 15.35
CA PRO A 38 17.02 -13.18 15.51
C PRO A 38 15.95 -12.81 16.53
N VAL A 39 14.70 -13.13 16.20
CA VAL A 39 13.52 -12.90 17.04
C VAL A 39 12.85 -14.24 17.31
N ARG A 40 12.32 -14.42 18.52
CA ARG A 40 11.68 -15.68 18.92
C ARG A 40 10.47 -15.95 18.02
N TYR A 41 10.27 -17.22 17.65
CA TYR A 41 9.16 -17.63 16.80
C TYR A 41 7.79 -17.35 17.45
N ARG A 42 6.85 -16.79 16.68
CA ARG A 42 5.53 -16.35 17.18
C ARG A 42 5.62 -15.46 18.42
N ASP A 43 6.65 -14.64 18.46
CA ASP A 43 6.92 -13.64 19.48
C ASP A 43 7.48 -12.40 18.75
N LYS A 44 7.58 -11.27 19.44
CA LYS A 44 8.29 -10.07 18.99
C LYS A 44 9.62 -9.87 19.72
N ARG A 45 9.89 -10.59 20.82
CA ARG A 45 11.11 -10.45 21.63
C ARG A 45 12.35 -11.05 20.95
N PRO A 46 13.54 -10.41 21.04
CA PRO A 46 14.77 -10.94 20.47
C PRO A 46 15.15 -12.31 21.06
N ALA A 47 15.81 -13.13 20.24
CA ALA A 47 16.37 -14.41 20.66
C ALA A 47 17.78 -14.29 21.25
N VAL A 48 18.48 -13.17 21.01
CA VAL A 48 19.76 -12.79 21.64
C VAL A 48 19.53 -11.66 22.66
N ARG A 49 20.27 -11.64 23.77
CA ARG A 49 20.10 -10.64 24.83
C ARG A 49 20.74 -9.30 24.44
N GLU A 50 21.90 -9.36 23.81
CA GLU A 50 22.79 -8.24 23.49
C GLU A 50 22.35 -7.46 22.23
N TRP A 51 21.14 -7.72 21.70
CA TRP A 51 20.65 -7.25 20.39
C TRP A 51 20.85 -5.76 20.09
N LYS A 52 20.95 -4.91 21.12
CA LYS A 52 21.22 -3.48 20.97
C LYS A 52 22.55 -3.19 20.28
N GLU A 53 23.52 -4.10 20.32
CA GLU A 53 24.77 -3.96 19.56
C GLU A 53 24.53 -3.80 18.05
N TYR A 54 23.50 -4.45 17.49
CA TYR A 54 23.17 -4.39 16.07
C TYR A 54 22.47 -3.08 15.67
N GLN A 55 22.25 -2.15 16.61
CA GLN A 55 21.97 -0.75 16.30
C GLN A 55 23.23 0.02 15.87
N HIS A 56 24.41 -0.56 16.12
CA HIS A 56 25.72 0.03 15.90
C HIS A 56 26.66 -0.81 15.01
N ARG A 57 26.29 -2.07 14.69
CA ARG A 57 26.99 -2.91 13.70
C ARG A 57 26.03 -3.78 12.87
N ILE A 58 26.47 -4.17 11.67
CA ILE A 58 25.82 -5.24 10.90
C ILE A 58 26.26 -6.60 11.51
N PRO A 59 25.37 -7.61 11.62
CA PRO A 59 25.80 -8.96 11.96
C PRO A 59 26.68 -9.58 10.86
N SER A 60 27.65 -10.39 11.28
CA SER A 60 28.50 -11.18 10.40
C SER A 60 27.69 -12.29 9.70
N MET A 61 28.19 -12.78 8.56
CA MET A 61 27.55 -13.89 7.84
C MET A 61 27.46 -15.17 8.68
N GLU A 62 28.44 -15.41 9.55
CA GLU A 62 28.41 -16.53 10.50
C GLU A 62 27.30 -16.38 11.55
N GLU A 63 27.06 -15.16 12.07
CA GLU A 63 25.95 -14.89 12.99
C GLU A 63 24.60 -15.15 12.29
N VAL A 64 24.42 -14.61 11.09
CA VAL A 64 23.20 -14.80 10.28
C VAL A 64 22.96 -16.28 9.97
N GLN A 65 24.00 -17.02 9.55
CA GLN A 65 23.93 -18.47 9.33
C GLN A 65 23.55 -19.21 10.61
N ARG A 66 24.29 -18.98 11.70
CA ARG A 66 24.09 -19.63 13.01
C ARG A 66 22.67 -19.42 13.55
N TRP A 67 22.08 -18.25 13.30
CA TRP A 67 20.74 -17.89 13.76
C TRP A 67 19.60 -18.47 12.92
N PHE A 68 19.76 -18.58 11.59
CA PHE A 68 18.64 -18.83 10.68
C PHE A 68 18.77 -20.06 9.79
N ALA A 69 19.99 -20.49 9.42
CA ALA A 69 20.17 -21.61 8.50
C ALA A 69 19.60 -22.91 9.10
N GLY A 70 18.78 -23.61 8.32
CA GLY A 70 18.09 -24.85 8.73
C GLY A 70 17.01 -24.67 9.81
N ARG A 71 16.64 -23.45 10.20
CA ARG A 71 15.66 -23.20 11.27
C ARG A 71 14.31 -22.73 10.72
N ASN A 72 13.28 -23.56 10.91
CA ASN A 72 11.90 -23.24 10.49
C ASN A 72 11.05 -22.57 11.58
N MET A 73 11.51 -22.58 12.84
CA MET A 73 10.84 -21.95 13.99
C MET A 73 11.68 -20.80 14.52
N ILE A 74 11.87 -19.77 13.71
CA ILE A 74 12.56 -18.52 14.08
C ILE A 74 11.96 -17.34 13.30
N ASN A 75 11.92 -16.17 13.91
CA ASN A 75 11.59 -14.90 13.26
C ASN A 75 12.87 -14.06 13.11
N PHE A 76 12.83 -12.96 12.34
CA PHE A 76 13.89 -11.96 12.41
C PHE A 76 13.36 -10.53 12.54
N GLY A 77 14.14 -9.69 13.19
CA GLY A 77 13.93 -8.25 13.28
C GLY A 77 14.85 -7.52 12.32
N VAL A 78 14.31 -6.56 11.58
CA VAL A 78 15.08 -5.57 10.82
C VAL A 78 15.33 -4.38 11.73
N VAL A 79 16.59 -4.05 12.03
CA VAL A 79 16.95 -2.97 12.96
C VAL A 79 16.72 -1.61 12.29
N THR A 80 15.94 -0.75 12.94
CA THR A 80 15.59 0.58 12.42
C THR A 80 16.55 1.65 12.96
N GLY A 81 16.63 2.78 12.26
CA GLY A 81 17.61 3.84 12.50
C GLY A 81 19.01 3.52 11.97
N TRP A 82 19.34 2.25 11.72
CA TRP A 82 20.58 1.82 11.09
C TRP A 82 20.76 2.49 9.73
N GLN A 83 21.81 3.31 9.58
CA GLN A 83 22.05 4.14 8.39
C GLN A 83 20.78 4.89 7.90
N GLY A 84 20.00 5.42 8.85
CA GLY A 84 18.80 6.20 8.56
C GLY A 84 17.56 5.38 8.15
N LEU A 85 17.63 4.04 8.13
CA LEU A 85 16.49 3.19 7.78
C LEU A 85 15.29 3.52 8.67
N THR A 86 14.20 3.95 8.04
CA THR A 86 12.97 4.37 8.71
C THR A 86 11.81 3.55 8.16
N VAL A 87 10.94 3.08 9.04
CA VAL A 87 9.76 2.31 8.66
C VAL A 87 8.53 3.09 9.10
N LEU A 88 7.65 3.35 8.13
CA LEU A 88 6.27 3.75 8.39
C LEU A 88 5.48 2.46 8.68
N ASP A 89 5.18 2.20 9.94
CA ASP A 89 4.43 1.03 10.41
C ASP A 89 2.97 1.44 10.56
N PHE A 90 2.19 1.32 9.48
CA PHE A 90 0.76 1.60 9.52
C PHE A 90 0.07 0.51 10.35
N ASP A 91 -0.80 0.91 11.28
CA ASP A 91 -1.47 -0.01 12.21
C ASP A 91 -2.71 -0.71 11.60
N ASP A 92 -3.28 -0.15 10.54
CA ASP A 92 -4.48 -0.65 9.88
C ASP A 92 -4.49 -0.39 8.34
N PRO A 93 -5.36 -1.05 7.56
CA PRO A 93 -5.35 -0.92 6.10
C PRO A 93 -5.93 0.42 5.62
N GLN A 94 -6.82 1.05 6.38
CA GLN A 94 -7.44 2.33 6.01
C GLN A 94 -6.43 3.46 6.13
N SER A 95 -5.62 3.51 7.19
CA SER A 95 -4.57 4.52 7.38
C SER A 95 -3.51 4.44 6.27
N TYR A 96 -3.09 3.23 5.90
CA TYR A 96 -2.21 3.01 4.75
C TYR A 96 -2.87 3.41 3.41
N ALA A 97 -4.17 3.13 3.21
CA ALA A 97 -4.89 3.52 2.01
C ALA A 97 -5.08 5.05 1.90
N ARG A 98 -5.40 5.74 3.00
CA ARG A 98 -5.46 7.21 3.08
C ARG A 98 -4.12 7.83 2.71
N TRP A 99 -3.03 7.35 3.32
CA TRP A 99 -1.67 7.79 3.00
C TRP A 99 -1.32 7.59 1.52
N ARG A 100 -1.57 6.41 0.94
CA ARG A 100 -1.34 6.14 -0.48
C ARG A 100 -2.12 7.08 -1.40
N HIS A 101 -3.38 7.36 -1.08
CA HIS A 101 -4.22 8.24 -1.89
C HIS A 101 -3.71 9.69 -1.84
N TRP A 102 -3.39 10.19 -0.64
CA TRP A 102 -2.74 11.49 -0.46
C TRP A 102 -1.40 11.56 -1.20
N ALA A 103 -0.56 10.54 -1.07
CA ALA A 103 0.75 10.48 -1.72
C ALA A 103 0.62 10.54 -3.25
N ALA A 104 -0.39 9.88 -3.82
CA ALA A 104 -0.71 9.96 -5.24
C ALA A 104 -1.25 11.33 -5.67
N SER A 105 -2.02 12.03 -4.83
CA SER A 105 -2.59 13.35 -5.15
C SER A 105 -1.55 14.47 -5.11
N VAL A 106 -0.64 14.46 -4.12
CA VAL A 106 0.48 15.43 -4.04
C VAL A 106 1.61 15.10 -5.01
N GLY A 107 1.73 13.84 -5.42
CA GLY A 107 2.74 13.39 -6.37
C GLY A 107 4.15 13.38 -5.78
N GLY A 108 5.13 13.75 -6.60
CA GLY A 108 6.53 13.93 -6.19
C GLY A 108 7.12 12.74 -5.42
N MET A 109 7.84 13.06 -4.35
CA MET A 109 8.52 12.05 -3.53
C MET A 109 7.55 11.17 -2.72
N ALA A 110 6.40 11.70 -2.29
CA ALA A 110 5.37 10.92 -1.62
C ALA A 110 4.85 9.80 -2.54
N ALA A 111 4.47 10.13 -3.78
CA ALA A 111 4.05 9.13 -4.78
C ALA A 111 5.16 8.11 -5.07
N GLN A 112 6.42 8.56 -5.22
CA GLN A 112 7.56 7.67 -5.45
C GLN A 112 7.77 6.71 -4.27
N ALA A 113 7.70 7.17 -3.02
CA ALA A 113 7.78 6.31 -1.84
C ALA A 113 6.60 5.32 -1.78
N ALA A 114 5.38 5.80 -1.99
CA ALA A 114 4.16 4.98 -2.01
C ALA A 114 4.20 3.89 -3.09
N GLN A 115 4.77 4.16 -4.26
CA GLN A 115 4.94 3.19 -5.34
C GLN A 115 6.13 2.25 -5.08
N LEU A 116 7.33 2.82 -4.94
CA LEU A 116 8.61 2.13 -5.13
C LEU A 116 9.21 1.53 -3.85
N ALA A 117 8.90 2.08 -2.67
CA ALA A 117 9.47 1.57 -1.41
C ALA A 117 9.15 0.09 -1.21
N PHE A 118 10.09 -0.65 -0.61
CA PHE A 118 9.85 -2.01 -0.14
C PHE A 118 8.76 -2.01 0.93
N LYS A 119 7.86 -3.01 0.88
CA LYS A 119 6.68 -3.08 1.75
C LYS A 119 6.44 -4.48 2.26
N VAL A 120 6.02 -4.57 3.52
CA VAL A 120 5.65 -5.83 4.18
C VAL A 120 4.27 -5.67 4.80
N ARG A 121 3.32 -6.47 4.32
CA ARG A 121 1.99 -6.62 4.90
C ARG A 121 2.13 -7.29 6.27
N THR A 122 1.56 -6.69 7.31
CA THR A 122 1.61 -7.19 8.68
C THR A 122 0.32 -7.93 9.04
N ARG A 123 0.04 -8.17 10.32
CA ARG A 123 -1.27 -8.65 10.78
C ARG A 123 -2.39 -7.67 10.43
N ARG A 124 -2.13 -6.35 10.49
CA ARG A 124 -3.18 -5.32 10.52
C ARG A 124 -2.95 -4.16 9.54
N GLY A 125 -1.73 -3.67 9.40
CA GLY A 125 -1.36 -2.66 8.40
C GLY A 125 -0.08 -3.02 7.61
N VAL A 126 0.71 -2.03 7.22
CA VAL A 126 1.84 -2.23 6.29
C VAL A 126 3.08 -1.52 6.82
N HIS A 127 4.21 -2.23 6.87
CA HIS A 127 5.52 -1.59 6.97
C HIS A 127 5.91 -1.02 5.59
N VAL A 128 6.20 0.27 5.50
CA VAL A 128 6.82 0.90 4.31
C VAL A 128 8.23 1.34 4.66
N TYR A 129 9.23 0.83 3.95
CA TYR A 129 10.65 1.03 4.29
C TYR A 129 11.27 2.16 3.46
N THR A 130 11.80 3.18 4.13
CA THR A 130 12.50 4.34 3.55
C THR A 130 13.84 4.58 4.27
N ARG A 131 14.60 5.60 3.86
CA ARG A 131 15.78 6.09 4.58
C ARG A 131 15.71 7.60 4.74
N LEU A 132 16.10 8.11 5.91
CA LEU A 132 16.34 9.53 6.17
C LEU A 132 17.86 9.79 6.25
N PRO A 133 18.37 10.98 5.87
CA PRO A 133 19.78 11.35 6.08
C PRO A 133 20.24 11.24 7.53
N GLN A 134 19.32 11.47 8.48
CA GLN A 134 19.56 11.34 9.91
C GLN A 134 18.44 10.54 10.56
N ALA A 135 18.78 9.63 11.47
CA ALA A 135 17.81 8.79 12.16
C ALA A 135 17.01 9.60 13.17
N VAL A 136 15.71 9.81 12.89
CA VAL A 136 14.76 10.47 13.80
C VAL A 136 14.39 9.58 14.98
N HIS A 137 13.85 10.18 16.04
CA HIS A 137 13.20 9.43 17.12
C HIS A 137 11.94 8.71 16.63
N ASN A 138 11.59 7.60 17.29
CA ASN A 138 10.31 6.93 17.08
C ASN A 138 9.17 7.87 17.48
N ARG A 139 8.04 7.83 16.77
CA ARG A 139 6.83 8.61 17.07
C ARG A 139 5.62 7.71 16.90
N HIS A 140 4.59 7.92 17.73
CA HIS A 140 3.27 7.33 17.54
C HIS A 140 2.36 8.43 16.97
N LEU A 141 1.79 8.20 15.79
CA LEU A 141 0.87 9.10 15.10
C LEU A 141 -0.47 8.38 14.88
N ASP A 142 -1.52 9.12 14.56
CA ASP A 142 -2.87 8.58 14.34
C ASP A 142 -2.90 7.54 13.19
N GLY A 143 -2.96 6.25 13.55
CA GLY A 143 -2.93 5.11 12.62
C GLY A 143 -1.56 4.79 12.00
N LEU A 144 -0.47 5.38 12.50
CA LEU A 144 0.88 5.24 11.96
C LEU A 144 1.96 5.35 13.05
N ASP A 145 2.75 4.30 13.21
CA ASP A 145 4.00 4.34 13.98
C ASP A 145 5.20 4.67 13.09
N ILE A 146 6.03 5.63 13.52
CA ILE A 146 7.36 5.88 12.94
C ILE A 146 8.40 5.03 13.69
N LYS A 147 8.98 4.04 13.03
CA LYS A 147 10.08 3.21 13.57
C LYS A 147 11.41 3.61 12.92
N SER A 148 12.26 4.29 13.68
CA SER A 148 13.60 4.76 13.31
C SER A 148 14.56 4.42 14.47
N LYS A 149 15.14 5.41 15.17
CA LYS A 149 16.24 5.20 16.11
C LYS A 149 15.87 4.26 17.26
N GLY A 150 16.74 3.28 17.51
CA GLY A 150 16.71 2.43 18.71
C GLY A 150 15.71 1.27 18.69
N GLY A 151 15.08 0.99 17.55
CA GLY A 151 14.05 -0.03 17.39
C GLY A 151 14.40 -1.16 16.40
N TYR A 152 13.43 -2.03 16.18
CA TYR A 152 13.39 -2.98 15.06
C TYR A 152 11.93 -3.30 14.73
N VAL A 153 11.70 -3.78 13.51
CA VAL A 153 10.40 -4.32 13.07
C VAL A 153 10.54 -5.77 12.65
N LEU A 154 9.49 -6.58 12.74
CA LEU A 154 9.55 -7.96 12.22
C LEU A 154 9.70 -7.97 10.69
N GLY A 155 10.64 -8.77 10.19
CA GLY A 155 10.94 -8.90 8.77
C GLY A 155 10.01 -9.88 8.03
N PRO A 156 9.98 -9.82 6.68
CA PRO A 156 9.16 -10.72 5.84
C PRO A 156 9.45 -12.21 6.10
N GLY A 157 8.44 -13.06 5.95
CA GLY A 157 8.50 -14.49 6.31
C GLY A 157 8.32 -14.78 7.81
N SER A 158 8.55 -13.79 8.69
CA SER A 158 8.31 -13.95 10.14
C SER A 158 6.83 -14.20 10.45
N THR A 159 6.55 -14.87 11.55
CA THR A 159 5.19 -15.17 12.03
C THR A 159 4.87 -14.39 13.30
N HIS A 160 3.83 -13.55 13.26
CA HIS A 160 3.29 -12.83 14.43
C HIS A 160 2.79 -13.82 15.52
N PRO A 161 2.74 -13.46 16.81
CA PRO A 161 2.15 -14.30 17.87
C PRO A 161 0.80 -14.95 17.51
N SER A 162 -0.07 -14.20 16.85
CA SER A 162 -1.39 -14.67 16.40
C SER A 162 -1.37 -15.58 15.14
N GLY A 163 -0.20 -15.99 14.64
CA GLY A 163 -0.06 -16.81 13.43
C GLY A 163 -0.09 -16.06 12.09
N ALA A 164 -0.27 -14.73 12.09
CA ALA A 164 -0.25 -13.95 10.85
C ALA A 164 1.19 -13.81 10.31
N HIS A 165 1.39 -14.09 9.01
CA HIS A 165 2.70 -14.00 8.37
C HIS A 165 2.99 -12.60 7.82
N TYR A 166 4.17 -12.07 8.15
CA TYR A 166 4.71 -10.85 7.55
C TYR A 166 5.00 -11.11 6.08
N THR A 167 4.18 -10.58 5.17
CA THR A 167 4.21 -10.95 3.75
C THR A 167 4.82 -9.80 2.92
N PRO A 168 5.95 -10.01 2.21
CA PRO A 168 6.51 -8.97 1.34
C PRO A 168 5.58 -8.72 0.13
N LEU A 169 5.38 -7.44 -0.23
CA LEU A 169 4.58 -7.07 -1.40
C LEU A 169 5.39 -6.99 -2.71
N SER A 170 6.72 -7.06 -2.61
CA SER A 170 7.63 -7.15 -3.76
C SER A 170 8.88 -7.95 -3.37
N ASN A 171 9.66 -8.40 -4.36
CA ASN A 171 10.92 -9.12 -4.12
C ASN A 171 12.16 -8.20 -4.11
N VAL A 172 11.97 -6.89 -4.30
CA VAL A 172 13.06 -5.91 -4.47
C VAL A 172 13.18 -5.04 -3.21
N LEU A 173 14.33 -5.12 -2.53
CA LEU A 173 14.65 -4.26 -1.40
C LEU A 173 15.07 -2.87 -1.89
N LEU A 174 14.09 -1.97 -2.03
CA LEU A 174 14.33 -0.55 -2.31
C LEU A 174 13.91 0.28 -1.09
N PHE A 175 14.83 1.11 -0.60
CA PHE A 175 14.61 2.00 0.55
C PHE A 175 14.85 3.45 0.11
N PRO A 176 13.83 4.14 -0.44
CA PRO A 176 13.98 5.49 -0.98
C PRO A 176 14.55 6.45 0.08
N LEU A 177 15.59 7.20 -0.29
CA LEU A 177 16.10 8.30 0.53
C LEU A 177 15.13 9.48 0.43
N ILE A 178 14.53 9.84 1.56
CA ILE A 178 13.64 10.99 1.73
C ILE A 178 14.36 12.06 2.57
N PRO A 179 14.25 13.37 2.29
CA PRO A 179 14.99 14.39 3.03
C PRO A 179 14.43 14.56 4.46
N SER A 180 13.12 14.35 4.62
CA SER A 180 12.35 14.61 5.84
C SER A 180 11.08 13.75 5.85
N LEU A 181 10.34 13.75 6.97
CA LEU A 181 9.07 13.01 7.08
C LEU A 181 7.92 13.74 6.36
N ASP A 182 7.87 15.07 6.45
CA ASP A 182 6.91 15.95 5.75
C ASP A 182 6.97 15.81 4.22
N ALA A 183 8.13 15.47 3.64
CA ALA A 183 8.24 15.17 2.22
C ALA A 183 7.38 13.97 1.76
N ILE A 184 6.96 13.10 2.69
CA ILE A 184 6.14 11.91 2.39
C ILE A 184 4.97 11.67 3.36
N LEU A 185 4.66 12.58 4.29
CA LEU A 185 3.53 12.46 5.22
C LEU A 185 2.64 13.72 5.17
N PRO A 186 1.31 13.56 5.26
CA PRO A 186 0.40 14.69 5.35
C PRO A 186 0.68 15.52 6.62
N PRO A 187 0.70 16.87 6.55
CA PRO A 187 1.00 17.74 7.68
C PRO A 187 0.13 17.48 8.93
N GLU A 188 -1.11 17.06 8.72
CA GLU A 188 -2.09 16.78 9.78
C GLU A 188 -1.66 15.62 10.70
N LEU A 189 -0.89 14.66 10.18
CA LEU A 189 -0.30 13.58 10.98
C LEU A 189 0.93 14.06 11.78
N LEU A 190 1.58 15.14 11.37
CA LEU A 190 2.77 15.66 12.04
C LEU A 190 2.39 16.66 13.14
N VAL A 191 1.47 17.59 12.88
CA VAL A 191 1.03 18.62 13.84
C VAL A 191 0.37 18.01 15.09
N ARG A 192 -0.33 16.86 14.95
CA ARG A 192 -0.93 16.15 16.10
C ARG A 192 0.09 15.56 17.09
N ALA A 193 1.38 15.54 16.77
CA ALA A 193 2.43 15.02 17.65
C ALA A 193 3.08 16.08 18.56
N ASP A 194 2.86 17.37 18.27
CA ASP A 194 3.63 18.47 18.89
C ASP A 194 2.90 19.13 20.09
N PHE A 195 1.64 18.76 20.36
CA PHE A 195 0.92 19.15 21.57
C PHE A 195 0.95 18.00 22.58
N GLY A 196 1.70 18.21 23.67
CA GLY A 196 1.77 17.28 24.80
C GLY A 196 0.42 17.08 25.47
N GLU A 197 0.29 15.95 26.18
CA GLU A 197 -0.93 15.53 26.87
C GLU A 197 -1.45 16.59 27.85
N ASP A 198 -2.72 17.01 27.71
CA ASP A 198 -3.55 17.32 28.88
C ASP A 198 -5.07 17.31 28.58
N ALA A 199 -5.81 16.66 29.48
CA ALA A 199 -7.27 16.62 29.66
C ALA A 199 -8.19 15.94 28.58
N PRO A 200 -9.31 15.30 29.00
CA PRO A 200 -10.02 14.31 28.17
C PRO A 200 -11.29 14.81 27.48
N VAL A 201 -11.50 14.40 26.23
CA VAL A 201 -12.81 14.49 25.56
C VAL A 201 -13.54 13.15 25.67
N ARG A 202 -14.68 13.13 26.38
CA ARG A 202 -15.57 11.96 26.43
C ARG A 202 -16.35 11.85 25.11
N THR A 203 -16.43 10.65 24.54
CA THR A 203 -17.39 10.31 23.48
C THR A 203 -18.25 9.10 23.88
N PRO A 204 -19.51 8.99 23.42
CA PRO A 204 -20.43 7.93 23.83
C PRO A 204 -20.14 6.60 23.13
N PRO A 205 -20.65 5.46 23.65
CA PRO A 205 -20.41 4.16 23.05
C PRO A 205 -21.24 3.96 21.77
N VAL A 206 -20.57 3.64 20.66
CA VAL A 206 -21.23 3.12 19.45
C VAL A 206 -21.03 1.60 19.41
N LEU A 207 -22.14 0.85 19.48
CA LEU A 207 -22.11 -0.60 19.33
C LEU A 207 -21.63 -1.00 17.92
N GLN A 208 -20.82 -2.06 17.86
CA GLN A 208 -20.41 -2.68 16.60
C GLN A 208 -21.56 -3.43 15.94
N ALA A 209 -21.68 -3.29 14.61
CA ALA A 209 -22.30 -4.30 13.75
C ALA A 209 -21.27 -4.75 12.71
N LYS A 210 -21.11 -6.07 12.55
CA LYS A 210 -20.11 -6.68 11.67
C LYS A 210 -20.68 -6.83 10.25
N MET A 211 -19.94 -6.39 9.24
CA MET A 211 -20.14 -6.85 7.86
C MET A 211 -18.83 -7.46 7.35
N GLN A 212 -18.89 -8.67 6.79
CA GLN A 212 -17.70 -9.42 6.38
C GLN A 212 -17.21 -8.94 5.01
N VAL A 213 -16.02 -8.36 4.99
CA VAL A 213 -15.31 -7.94 3.76
C VAL A 213 -14.43 -9.10 3.28
N SER A 214 -14.58 -9.46 2.01
CA SER A 214 -13.59 -10.27 1.28
C SER A 214 -12.26 -9.49 1.22
N ASP A 215 -11.24 -10.06 1.85
CA ASP A 215 -9.93 -9.49 2.20
C ASP A 215 -9.66 -7.97 1.90
N PRO A 216 -9.69 -7.09 2.92
CA PRO A 216 -9.27 -5.68 2.83
C PRO A 216 -7.87 -5.43 2.25
N TRP A 217 -7.00 -6.45 2.14
CA TRP A 217 -5.64 -6.32 1.62
C TRP A 217 -5.52 -6.05 0.12
N GLU A 218 -6.46 -6.54 -0.69
CA GLU A 218 -6.35 -6.43 -2.16
C GLU A 218 -6.57 -4.97 -2.61
N ALA A 219 -7.62 -4.33 -2.10
CA ALA A 219 -7.95 -2.92 -2.40
C ALA A 219 -6.81 -1.94 -2.04
N ALA A 220 -6.07 -2.23 -0.97
CA ALA A 220 -4.94 -1.41 -0.52
C ALA A 220 -3.67 -1.55 -1.39
N SER A 221 -3.61 -2.52 -2.31
CA SER A 221 -2.36 -2.93 -2.97
C SER A 221 -2.23 -2.49 -4.44
N ALA A 222 -3.32 -2.09 -5.11
CA ALA A 222 -3.32 -1.77 -6.55
C ALA A 222 -2.42 -0.57 -6.94
N PRO A 223 -1.80 -0.55 -8.14
CA PRO A 223 -0.86 0.51 -8.56
C PRO A 223 -1.55 1.78 -9.09
N VAL A 224 -0.88 2.94 -8.97
CA VAL A 224 -1.32 4.25 -9.49
C VAL A 224 -0.26 4.80 -10.45
N PHE A 225 -0.64 5.33 -11.61
CA PHE A 225 0.28 5.85 -12.65
C PHE A 225 0.06 7.35 -12.91
N ALA A 226 1.08 8.06 -13.39
CA ALA A 226 1.07 9.53 -13.49
C ALA A 226 1.84 10.11 -14.71
N GLY A 227 1.39 11.29 -15.13
CA GLY A 227 1.91 12.21 -16.18
C GLY A 227 0.86 13.30 -16.46
N GLY A 228 1.09 14.40 -17.17
CA GLY A 228 2.32 15.09 -17.57
C GLY A 228 2.02 16.62 -17.65
N GLY A 229 3.01 17.51 -17.46
CA GLY A 229 2.78 18.91 -17.07
C GLY A 229 1.76 19.72 -17.90
N GLU A 230 1.83 19.64 -19.22
CA GLU A 230 0.97 20.40 -20.14
C GLU A 230 -0.46 19.85 -20.19
N GLN A 231 -0.59 18.50 -20.20
CA GLN A 231 -1.87 17.83 -20.02
C GLN A 231 -2.53 18.16 -18.68
N ARG A 232 -1.78 18.48 -17.61
CA ARG A 232 -2.39 18.83 -16.31
C ARG A 232 -3.26 20.07 -16.41
N GLY A 233 -2.87 21.08 -17.20
CA GLY A 233 -3.68 22.29 -17.39
C GLY A 233 -4.98 22.02 -18.14
N LEU A 234 -4.91 21.20 -19.20
CA LEU A 234 -6.10 20.82 -19.97
C LEU A 234 -7.03 19.88 -19.17
N VAL A 235 -6.46 18.88 -18.48
CA VAL A 235 -7.20 17.95 -17.60
C VAL A 235 -7.89 18.67 -16.45
N ALA A 236 -7.25 19.67 -15.83
CA ALA A 236 -7.87 20.49 -14.79
C ALA A 236 -9.11 21.22 -15.33
N ARG A 237 -8.97 21.93 -16.46
CA ARG A 237 -10.08 22.67 -17.10
C ARG A 237 -11.23 21.78 -17.55
N ILE A 238 -10.95 20.54 -17.96
CA ILE A 238 -12.00 19.54 -18.24
C ILE A 238 -12.72 19.15 -16.93
N LYS A 239 -11.98 18.87 -15.85
CA LYS A 239 -12.54 18.46 -14.55
C LYS A 239 -13.30 19.57 -13.81
N GLU A 240 -13.02 20.84 -14.12
CA GLU A 240 -13.79 21.98 -13.63
C GLU A 240 -15.19 22.08 -14.26
N GLN A 241 -15.37 21.54 -15.48
CA GLN A 241 -16.59 21.69 -16.27
C GLN A 241 -17.39 20.38 -16.44
N LEU A 242 -16.85 19.25 -15.98
CA LEU A 242 -17.42 17.93 -16.19
C LEU A 242 -17.42 17.16 -14.86
N ARG A 243 -18.61 16.91 -14.31
CA ARG A 243 -18.77 16.20 -13.05
C ARG A 243 -19.05 14.72 -13.29
N ILE A 244 -18.68 13.87 -12.35
CA ILE A 244 -18.82 12.41 -12.51
C ILE A 244 -20.28 11.94 -12.39
N GLU A 245 -21.11 12.69 -11.66
CA GLU A 245 -22.56 12.48 -11.64
C GLU A 245 -23.25 12.79 -12.98
N ASP A 246 -22.67 13.63 -13.84
CA ASP A 246 -23.28 14.05 -15.13
C ASP A 246 -23.37 12.89 -16.16
N PHE A 247 -22.79 11.74 -15.85
CA PHE A 247 -22.79 10.52 -16.68
C PHE A 247 -24.00 9.61 -16.45
N PHE A 248 -24.85 9.93 -15.48
CA PHE A 248 -26.00 9.12 -15.06
C PHE A 248 -27.26 9.97 -15.07
N GLN A 249 -28.43 9.35 -15.29
CA GLN A 249 -29.68 10.08 -15.16
C GLN A 249 -29.98 10.38 -13.68
N PRO A 250 -30.59 11.54 -13.33
CA PRO A 250 -30.84 11.89 -11.92
C PRO A 250 -31.70 10.89 -11.15
N ASP A 251 -32.57 10.14 -11.83
CA ASP A 251 -33.41 9.07 -11.28
C ASP A 251 -32.69 7.73 -11.10
N GLU A 252 -31.54 7.53 -11.75
CA GLU A 252 -30.64 6.39 -11.49
C GLU A 252 -29.78 6.59 -10.23
N LEU A 253 -29.70 7.83 -9.72
CA LEU A 253 -28.77 8.29 -8.69
C LEU A 253 -29.35 8.14 -7.27
N GLN A 254 -29.10 7.00 -6.64
CA GLN A 254 -29.55 6.69 -5.29
C GLN A 254 -28.59 7.24 -4.25
N ARG A 255 -28.95 8.33 -3.54
CA ARG A 255 -28.13 8.91 -2.47
C ARG A 255 -28.00 7.95 -1.28
N THR A 256 -26.78 7.58 -0.93
CA THR A 256 -26.45 6.66 0.18
C THR A 256 -25.73 7.33 1.34
N GLY A 257 -25.29 8.58 1.17
CA GLY A 257 -24.66 9.38 2.22
C GLY A 257 -24.44 10.82 1.78
N GLU A 258 -23.74 11.60 2.60
CA GLU A 258 -23.29 12.95 2.22
C GLU A 258 -22.24 12.85 1.11
N GLY A 259 -22.53 13.42 -0.06
CA GLY A 259 -21.70 13.29 -1.26
C GLY A 259 -21.66 11.89 -1.90
N TRP A 260 -22.33 10.87 -1.36
CA TRP A 260 -22.28 9.49 -1.86
C TRP A 260 -23.57 9.03 -2.54
N TYR A 261 -23.42 8.41 -3.71
CA TYR A 261 -24.52 7.89 -4.53
C TYR A 261 -24.20 6.50 -5.10
N LEU A 262 -25.23 5.75 -5.44
CA LEU A 262 -25.16 4.53 -6.26
C LEU A 262 -25.94 4.71 -7.56
N ALA A 263 -25.41 4.15 -8.64
CA ALA A 263 -26.04 4.02 -9.95
C ALA A 263 -25.86 2.60 -10.50
N ARG A 264 -26.57 2.27 -11.58
CA ARG A 264 -26.28 1.04 -12.34
C ARG A 264 -24.95 1.17 -13.06
N CYS A 265 -24.12 0.14 -12.99
CA CYS A 265 -22.86 0.08 -13.71
C CYS A 265 -23.09 -0.04 -15.23
N PRO A 266 -22.48 0.82 -16.05
CA PRO A 266 -22.62 0.74 -17.51
C PRO A 266 -21.72 -0.35 -18.14
N PHE A 267 -20.95 -1.09 -17.34
CA PHE A 267 -19.90 -2.01 -17.81
C PHE A 267 -20.25 -3.51 -17.63
N HIS A 268 -21.43 -3.84 -17.11
CA HIS A 268 -22.00 -5.20 -17.06
C HIS A 268 -23.54 -5.15 -16.96
N ASP A 269 -24.22 -6.30 -16.99
CA ASP A 269 -25.69 -6.38 -16.74
C ASP A 269 -26.01 -6.10 -15.25
N ASP A 270 -26.03 -4.81 -14.89
CA ASP A 270 -26.15 -4.39 -13.49
C ASP A 270 -27.61 -4.30 -13.03
N ARG A 271 -28.13 -5.44 -12.54
CA ARG A 271 -29.50 -5.55 -12.07
C ARG A 271 -29.75 -4.84 -10.73
N HIS A 272 -28.70 -4.63 -9.93
CA HIS A 272 -28.72 -3.92 -8.66
C HIS A 272 -27.60 -2.86 -8.64
N PRO A 273 -27.88 -1.57 -8.41
CA PRO A 273 -26.90 -0.48 -8.48
C PRO A 273 -25.57 -0.77 -7.75
N SER A 274 -24.51 -0.99 -8.52
CA SER A 274 -23.18 -1.33 -8.03
C SER A 274 -22.08 -0.32 -8.40
N PHE A 275 -22.43 0.73 -9.15
CA PHE A 275 -21.52 1.84 -9.46
C PHE A 275 -21.66 2.91 -8.38
N TRP A 276 -20.63 3.08 -7.55
CA TRP A 276 -20.59 4.12 -6.52
C TRP A 276 -19.98 5.40 -7.07
N LEU A 277 -20.45 6.51 -6.52
CA LEU A 277 -20.04 7.87 -6.86
C LEU A 277 -19.79 8.64 -5.57
N ASN A 278 -18.72 9.45 -5.56
CA ASN A 278 -18.51 10.49 -4.58
C ASN A 278 -18.43 11.85 -5.31
N THR A 279 -19.48 12.66 -5.16
CA THR A 279 -19.68 13.93 -5.89
C THR A 279 -18.88 15.11 -5.30
N GLU A 280 -18.35 14.97 -4.09
CA GLU A 280 -17.42 15.94 -3.51
C GLU A 280 -16.00 15.73 -4.08
N ARG A 281 -15.55 14.48 -4.11
CA ARG A 281 -14.21 14.06 -4.55
C ARG A 281 -14.10 13.79 -6.04
N GLN A 282 -15.21 13.86 -6.78
CA GLN A 282 -15.29 13.69 -8.23
C GLN A 282 -14.67 12.37 -8.73
N ILE A 283 -14.98 11.29 -8.00
CA ILE A 283 -14.54 9.92 -8.29
C ILE A 283 -15.68 8.93 -8.14
N GLY A 284 -15.57 7.80 -8.84
CA GLY A 284 -16.53 6.70 -8.79
C GLY A 284 -15.88 5.38 -9.14
N GLY A 285 -16.65 4.30 -9.15
CA GLY A 285 -16.18 2.98 -9.52
C GLY A 285 -17.24 1.91 -9.33
N CYS A 286 -16.96 0.69 -9.80
CA CYS A 286 -17.89 -0.42 -9.65
C CYS A 286 -17.43 -1.40 -8.56
N PHE A 287 -18.33 -1.81 -7.66
CA PHE A 287 -18.05 -2.86 -6.68
C PHE A 287 -17.79 -4.24 -7.30
N ALA A 288 -18.31 -4.52 -8.49
CA ALA A 288 -17.97 -5.72 -9.27
C ALA A 288 -16.58 -5.65 -9.95
N GLY A 289 -15.84 -4.53 -9.78
CA GLY A 289 -14.45 -4.40 -10.22
C GLY A 289 -14.25 -3.90 -11.65
N CYS A 290 -15.31 -3.61 -12.40
CA CYS A 290 -15.26 -3.26 -13.83
C CYS A 290 -14.35 -2.06 -14.18
N THR A 291 -14.11 -1.14 -13.24
CA THR A 291 -13.22 0.02 -13.44
C THR A 291 -11.77 -0.24 -13.03
N GLY A 292 -11.48 -1.34 -12.32
CA GLY A 292 -10.15 -1.73 -11.81
C GLY A 292 -9.52 -0.81 -10.76
N LYS A 293 -9.91 0.46 -10.74
CA LYS A 293 -9.52 1.54 -9.82
C LYS A 293 -10.71 2.52 -9.70
N PRO A 294 -10.70 3.45 -8.73
CA PRO A 294 -11.52 4.65 -8.81
C PRO A 294 -11.23 5.41 -10.11
N VAL A 295 -12.29 5.79 -10.81
CA VAL A 295 -12.26 6.58 -12.05
C VAL A 295 -12.76 8.00 -11.76
N ASP A 296 -12.14 8.99 -12.38
CA ASP A 296 -12.71 10.34 -12.48
C ASP A 296 -13.60 10.46 -13.74
N ALA A 297 -14.23 11.63 -13.92
CA ALA A 297 -15.06 11.94 -15.09
C ALA A 297 -14.39 11.67 -16.45
N ILE A 298 -13.07 11.88 -16.57
CA ILE A 298 -12.32 11.65 -17.82
C ILE A 298 -12.12 10.15 -18.04
N ASN A 299 -11.76 9.40 -17.00
CA ASN A 299 -11.61 7.95 -17.09
C ASN A 299 -12.95 7.26 -17.34
N LEU A 300 -14.04 7.73 -16.73
CA LEU A 300 -15.39 7.24 -16.96
C LEU A 300 -15.83 7.48 -18.43
N PHE A 301 -15.62 8.68 -18.95
CA PHE A 301 -15.83 9.00 -20.37
C PHE A 301 -15.01 8.10 -21.30
N ALA A 302 -13.72 7.90 -20.99
CA ALA A 302 -12.83 7.04 -21.77
C ALA A 302 -13.38 5.60 -21.87
N MET A 303 -13.77 5.03 -20.73
CA MET A 303 -14.33 3.68 -20.67
C MET A 303 -15.68 3.56 -21.39
N LEU A 304 -16.59 4.51 -21.19
CA LEU A 304 -17.92 4.53 -21.84
C LEU A 304 -17.84 4.59 -23.38
N HIS A 305 -16.78 5.18 -23.92
CA HIS A 305 -16.58 5.32 -25.37
C HIS A 305 -15.50 4.38 -25.94
N GLY A 306 -14.93 3.47 -25.14
CA GLY A 306 -13.88 2.55 -25.59
C GLY A 306 -12.58 3.25 -26.02
N LEU A 307 -12.31 4.44 -25.47
CA LEU A 307 -11.15 5.28 -25.79
C LEU A 307 -10.04 5.08 -24.77
N ASP A 308 -8.79 5.35 -25.17
CA ASP A 308 -7.73 5.59 -24.21
C ASP A 308 -7.87 6.99 -23.57
N ASN A 309 -7.24 7.20 -22.40
CA ASN A 309 -7.34 8.45 -21.65
C ASN A 309 -6.84 9.69 -22.43
N ARG A 310 -5.82 9.57 -23.29
CA ARG A 310 -5.31 10.71 -24.08
C ARG A 310 -6.31 11.10 -25.17
N THR A 311 -6.88 10.11 -25.85
CA THR A 311 -7.94 10.34 -26.83
C THR A 311 -9.21 10.90 -26.19
N ALA A 312 -9.58 10.40 -25.00
CA ALA A 312 -10.69 10.94 -24.20
C ALA A 312 -10.48 12.42 -23.83
N ILE A 313 -9.28 12.80 -23.36
CA ILE A 313 -8.92 14.20 -23.05
C ILE A 313 -9.11 15.10 -24.28
N ALA A 314 -8.59 14.69 -25.45
CA ALA A 314 -8.70 15.47 -26.68
C ALA A 314 -10.17 15.64 -27.15
N VAL A 315 -10.98 14.59 -27.04
CA VAL A 315 -12.42 14.64 -27.38
C VAL A 315 -13.18 15.56 -26.40
N LEU A 316 -12.94 15.43 -25.10
CA LEU A 316 -13.57 16.26 -24.08
C LEU A 316 -13.16 17.73 -24.20
N ALA A 317 -11.87 18.02 -24.41
CA ALA A 317 -11.37 19.36 -24.67
C ALA A 317 -12.12 20.03 -25.84
N ARG A 318 -12.25 19.31 -26.96
CA ARG A 318 -12.96 19.80 -28.15
C ARG A 318 -14.47 20.01 -27.91
N ARG A 319 -15.12 19.12 -27.14
CA ARG A 319 -16.55 19.27 -26.77
C ARG A 319 -16.79 20.48 -25.85
N LEU A 320 -15.86 20.75 -24.93
CA LEU A 320 -15.91 21.85 -23.96
C LEU A 320 -15.35 23.18 -24.52
N GLY A 321 -15.01 23.26 -25.81
CA GLY A 321 -14.44 24.46 -26.43
C GLY A 321 -13.03 24.84 -25.92
N LEU A 322 -12.35 23.93 -25.22
CA LEU A 322 -11.03 24.14 -24.66
C LEU A 322 -9.99 23.94 -25.77
N LYS A 323 -9.33 25.02 -26.18
CA LYS A 323 -8.19 24.95 -27.11
C LYS A 323 -7.01 24.22 -26.45
N GLU A 324 -6.43 23.29 -27.19
CA GLU A 324 -5.01 22.95 -27.04
C GLU A 324 -4.20 24.22 -27.34
N VAL A 325 -3.20 24.51 -26.50
CA VAL A 325 -2.25 25.63 -26.65
C VAL A 325 -0.90 25.01 -26.99
#